data_AF-A0A0D2FFN3-F1
#
_entry.id   AF-A0A0D2FFN3-F1
#
_cell.length_a   1.000
_cell.length_b   1.000
_cell.length_c   1.000
_cell.angle_alpha   90.00
_cell.angle_beta   90.00
_cell.angle_gamma   90.00
#
_symmetry.space_group_name_H-M   'P 1'
#
loop_
_entity.id
_entity.type
_entity.pdbx_description
1 polymer ?
#
loop_
_entity_poly.entity_id
_entity_poly.type
_entity_poly.pdbx_seq_one_letter_code
_entity_poly.pdbx_strand_id
1 'polypeptide(L)'
;MEYKAAHKLTLGHTYTGLNEIDLDDIVQENLDEDIPRRCQRLVAAVLTQAFTCMIAARLEFGCVFTGEALTFLRVPEDDYSCLQYALAVPQGDGFEHDNRLHLTAIGQLLAFTLRAIQSPRRDLHWQRVAEARLETWQVCLRKLQEDIPDEKVPGSEYRPPQGESAQYLRDSPIRRRLHPREPVMINDEEHIARRGAISEDDSSDNGGRGHGQTPSRPPTDLQRVRAQGGLRRGRATADDEPSPSTHRSHRQRELGPYCSALCLKGLVENGDLDLSCPNAHLHSCSPKHQLRIQGFRRLVRQILRKDLEYCEELYLWGARGVLYRLRLPHWGYTVVAKGTRPEFVMDLQHEAKIYSKLRSIQGIHVPVYLGSYTLDRPLQYAGSVSIVHLMVLSFGGYSLNHLRKTPATTDTAIDGLRAIHKLGILHHDVARRNMLWDPMTGRIIWHDFGQARVYRPPLTTPAARSVDRRGVPDFGQ
;
A
#
# COMPACT_ATOMS: atom_id res chain seq x y z
N MET A 1 1.60 6.43 -8.70
CA MET A 1 1.88 7.34 -9.83
C MET A 1 1.23 6.70 -11.04
N GLU A 2 0.14 7.29 -11.53
CA GLU A 2 -0.62 6.74 -12.65
C GLU A 2 -0.16 7.43 -13.93
N TYR A 3 0.12 6.64 -14.96
CA TYR A 3 0.61 7.11 -16.26
C TYR A 3 -0.57 7.12 -17.25
N LYS A 4 -1.01 8.30 -17.67
CA LYS A 4 -2.00 8.46 -18.73
C LYS A 4 -1.61 9.61 -19.65
N ALA A 5 -1.47 9.29 -20.94
CA ALA A 5 -1.53 10.12 -22.16
C ALA A 5 -1.01 11.59 -22.19
N ALA A 6 -0.28 12.08 -21.18
CA ALA A 6 0.22 13.46 -21.16
C ALA A 6 1.40 13.71 -22.11
N HIS A 7 1.98 12.66 -22.70
CA HIS A 7 3.09 12.78 -23.66
C HIS A 7 2.74 13.53 -24.96
N LYS A 8 1.46 13.85 -25.19
CA LYS A 8 1.02 14.69 -26.30
C LYS A 8 0.84 16.17 -25.93
N LEU A 9 0.89 16.51 -24.64
CA LEU A 9 0.83 17.88 -24.19
C LEU A 9 2.22 18.49 -24.35
N THR A 10 2.39 19.37 -25.32
CA THR A 10 3.66 20.10 -25.48
C THR A 10 3.82 21.12 -24.34
N LEU A 11 5.06 21.55 -24.12
CA LEU A 11 5.32 22.65 -23.19
C LEU A 11 4.55 23.93 -23.56
N GLY A 12 4.36 24.21 -24.86
CA GLY A 12 3.53 25.33 -25.35
C GLY A 12 2.05 25.25 -24.92
N HIS A 13 1.43 24.07 -25.06
CA HIS A 13 0.07 23.82 -24.54
C HIS A 13 0.01 24.02 -23.02
N THR A 14 1.03 23.51 -22.32
CA THR A 14 1.15 23.59 -20.86
C THR A 14 1.22 25.04 -20.39
N TYR A 15 2.10 25.86 -20.95
CA TYR A 15 2.21 27.28 -20.59
C TYR A 15 0.97 28.11 -20.97
N THR A 16 0.30 27.74 -22.06
CA THR A 16 -0.88 28.49 -22.53
C THR A 16 -2.12 28.12 -21.72
N GLY A 17 -2.26 26.84 -21.34
CA GLY A 17 -3.43 26.32 -20.65
C GLY A 17 -3.34 26.32 -19.13
N LEU A 18 -2.15 26.21 -18.53
CA LEU A 18 -2.01 26.27 -17.06
C LEU A 18 -2.14 27.71 -16.58
N ASN A 19 -3.27 28.01 -15.94
CA ASN A 19 -3.53 29.22 -15.15
C ASN A 19 -4.36 28.82 -13.93
N GLU A 20 -4.93 29.78 -13.21
CA GLU A 20 -6.07 29.49 -12.34
C GLU A 20 -7.25 29.05 -13.22
N ILE A 21 -7.82 27.87 -12.92
CA ILE A 21 -8.80 27.18 -13.75
C ILE A 21 -10.00 26.92 -12.85
N ASP A 22 -11.11 27.59 -13.14
CA ASP A 22 -12.43 27.13 -12.70
C ASP A 22 -12.96 26.12 -13.72
N LEU A 23 -13.20 24.88 -13.29
CA LEU A 23 -13.68 23.84 -14.18
C LEU A 23 -15.07 24.14 -14.73
N ASP A 24 -15.95 24.75 -13.93
CA ASP A 24 -17.33 25.03 -14.35
C ASP A 24 -17.36 25.97 -15.56
N ASP A 25 -16.40 26.88 -15.62
CA ASP A 25 -16.24 27.83 -16.73
C ASP A 25 -15.76 27.14 -18.02
N ILE A 26 -14.90 26.13 -17.94
CA ILE A 26 -14.17 25.57 -19.09
C ILE A 26 -14.82 24.30 -19.66
N VAL A 27 -15.64 23.61 -18.85
CA VAL A 27 -16.36 22.39 -19.26
C VAL A 27 -17.33 22.66 -20.41
N GLN A 28 -17.90 23.88 -20.50
CA GLN A 28 -18.76 24.27 -21.60
C GLN A 28 -17.91 24.65 -22.84
N GLU A 29 -18.13 23.92 -23.94
CA GLU A 29 -17.52 24.21 -25.24
C GLU A 29 -18.34 25.27 -25.98
N ASN A 30 -17.72 26.40 -26.32
CA ASN A 30 -18.27 27.38 -27.25
C ASN A 30 -17.60 27.24 -28.62
N LEU A 31 -18.36 27.47 -29.69
CA LEU A 31 -17.87 27.29 -31.08
C LEU A 31 -16.76 28.29 -31.45
N ASP A 32 -16.79 29.50 -30.88
CA ASP A 32 -15.90 30.61 -31.21
C ASP A 32 -14.71 30.74 -30.24
N GLU A 33 -14.31 29.64 -29.60
CA GLU A 33 -13.26 29.69 -28.60
C GLU A 33 -11.88 29.94 -29.19
N ASP A 34 -11.18 30.86 -28.53
CA ASP A 34 -9.79 31.13 -28.79
C ASP A 34 -8.89 29.93 -28.42
N ILE A 35 -7.68 29.94 -28.97
CA ILE A 35 -6.70 28.88 -28.75
C ILE A 35 -6.29 28.75 -27.27
N PRO A 36 -6.09 29.86 -26.52
CA PRO A 36 -5.87 29.77 -25.08
C PRO A 36 -6.93 28.99 -24.32
N ARG A 37 -8.23 29.25 -24.59
CA ARG A 37 -9.33 28.53 -23.94
C ARG A 37 -9.33 27.04 -24.27
N ARG A 38 -9.06 26.68 -25.52
CA ARG A 38 -8.93 25.26 -25.92
C ARG A 38 -7.74 24.59 -25.23
N CYS A 39 -6.59 25.27 -25.16
CA CYS A 39 -5.42 24.78 -24.43
C CYS A 39 -5.74 24.61 -22.93
N GLN A 40 -6.46 25.58 -22.34
CA GLN A 40 -6.92 25.53 -20.95
C GLN A 40 -7.80 24.31 -20.71
N ARG A 41 -8.76 24.03 -21.60
CA ARG A 41 -9.61 22.83 -21.53
C ARG A 41 -8.81 21.54 -21.64
N LEU A 42 -7.88 21.46 -22.58
CA LEU A 42 -7.05 20.27 -22.75
C LEU A 42 -6.21 19.99 -21.49
N VAL A 43 -5.55 21.01 -20.96
CA VAL A 43 -4.76 20.91 -19.72
C VAL A 43 -5.65 20.53 -18.55
N ALA A 44 -6.79 21.20 -18.38
CA ALA A 44 -7.77 20.89 -17.34
C ALA A 44 -8.23 19.43 -17.41
N ALA A 45 -8.51 18.91 -18.61
CA ALA A 45 -8.92 17.52 -18.79
C ALA A 45 -7.83 16.52 -18.36
N VAL A 46 -6.56 16.80 -18.66
CA VAL A 46 -5.41 15.99 -18.23
C VAL A 46 -5.26 16.05 -16.70
N LEU A 47 -5.37 17.23 -16.10
CA LEU A 47 -5.28 17.41 -14.66
C LEU A 47 -6.43 16.76 -13.91
N THR A 48 -7.67 16.90 -14.38
CA THR A 48 -8.87 16.27 -13.81
C THR A 48 -8.78 14.74 -13.87
N GLN A 49 -8.16 14.18 -14.92
CA GLN A 49 -7.90 12.76 -14.98
C GLN A 49 -6.91 12.31 -13.90
N ALA A 50 -5.79 13.02 -13.72
CA ALA A 50 -4.84 12.73 -12.64
C ALA A 50 -5.48 12.90 -11.25
N PHE A 51 -6.27 13.96 -11.08
CA PHE A 51 -7.03 14.25 -9.87
C PHE A 51 -8.03 13.15 -9.52
N THR A 52 -8.78 12.62 -10.49
CA THR A 52 -9.71 11.49 -10.29
C THR A 52 -8.98 10.30 -9.66
N CYS A 53 -7.79 10.00 -10.17
CA CYS A 53 -6.95 8.92 -9.65
C CYS A 53 -6.43 9.22 -8.24
N MET A 54 -6.06 10.48 -7.96
CA MET A 54 -5.65 10.93 -6.61
C MET A 54 -6.79 10.79 -5.59
N ILE A 55 -8.02 11.17 -5.94
CA ILE A 55 -9.21 11.00 -5.11
C ILE A 55 -9.43 9.50 -4.84
N ALA A 56 -9.52 8.68 -5.89
CA ALA A 56 -9.76 7.26 -5.76
C ALA A 56 -8.68 6.53 -4.95
N ALA A 57 -7.41 6.93 -5.10
CA ALA A 57 -6.27 6.36 -4.38
C ALA A 57 -6.03 6.99 -2.99
N ARG A 58 -6.80 8.01 -2.62
CA ARG A 58 -6.77 8.70 -1.32
C ARG A 58 -5.44 9.41 -1.04
N LEU A 59 -4.86 9.99 -2.08
CA LEU A 59 -3.53 10.60 -2.06
C LEU A 59 -3.61 12.13 -1.97
N GLU A 60 -2.72 12.72 -1.16
CA GLU A 60 -2.51 14.18 -1.14
C GLU A 60 -1.72 14.64 -2.37
N PHE A 61 -0.70 13.89 -2.78
CA PHE A 61 0.26 14.28 -3.81
C PHE A 61 0.15 13.42 -5.07
N GLY A 62 0.29 14.06 -6.22
CA GLY A 62 0.32 13.43 -7.55
C GLY A 62 1.27 14.18 -8.49
N CYS A 63 1.48 13.66 -9.68
CA CYS A 63 2.26 14.36 -10.70
C CYS A 63 1.88 13.90 -12.11
N VAL A 64 2.07 14.79 -13.08
CA VAL A 64 1.89 14.55 -14.52
C VAL A 64 3.21 14.85 -15.23
N PHE A 65 3.61 13.99 -16.16
CA PHE A 65 4.86 14.09 -16.92
C PHE A 65 4.56 14.19 -18.40
N THR A 66 5.09 15.21 -19.07
CA THR A 66 5.02 15.33 -20.54
C THR A 66 6.29 14.87 -21.25
N GLY A 67 7.38 14.64 -20.49
CA GLY A 67 8.73 14.38 -21.00
C GLY A 67 9.59 15.64 -20.99
N GLU A 68 8.98 16.81 -21.22
CA GLU A 68 9.64 18.12 -21.13
C GLU A 68 9.42 18.80 -19.77
N ALA A 69 8.25 18.57 -19.17
CA ALA A 69 7.82 19.21 -17.93
C ALA A 69 7.24 18.23 -16.91
N LEU A 70 7.30 18.66 -15.66
CA LEU A 70 6.74 18.03 -14.47
C LEU A 70 5.67 18.93 -13.89
N THR A 71 4.42 18.48 -13.86
CA THR A 71 3.36 19.18 -13.12
C THR A 71 3.12 18.43 -11.82
N PHE A 72 3.62 18.96 -10.71
CA PHE A 72 3.36 18.44 -9.37
C PHE A 72 1.98 18.86 -8.90
N LEU A 73 1.24 17.93 -8.29
CA LEU A 73 -0.16 18.12 -7.91
C LEU A 73 -0.34 17.90 -6.41
N ARG A 74 -1.22 18.70 -5.80
CA ARG A 74 -1.62 18.55 -4.41
C ARG A 74 -3.13 18.78 -4.26
N VAL A 75 -3.82 17.83 -3.65
CA VAL A 75 -5.20 17.99 -3.19
C VAL A 75 -5.16 18.29 -1.70
N PRO A 76 -5.59 19.48 -1.23
CA PRO A 76 -5.67 19.79 0.20
C PRO A 76 -6.58 18.81 0.98
N GLU A 77 -6.33 18.65 2.29
CA GLU A 77 -7.16 17.74 3.12
C GLU A 77 -8.56 18.32 3.37
N ASP A 78 -8.65 19.63 3.63
CA ASP A 78 -9.88 20.34 3.98
C ASP A 78 -10.72 20.76 2.76
N ASP A 79 -10.15 20.68 1.56
CA ASP A 79 -10.80 21.05 0.31
C ASP A 79 -10.47 20.03 -0.78
N TYR A 80 -11.35 19.03 -0.93
CA TYR A 80 -11.23 18.01 -1.99
C TYR A 80 -11.70 18.53 -3.36
N SER A 81 -12.26 19.74 -3.47
CA SER A 81 -12.62 20.38 -4.76
C SER A 81 -11.47 21.15 -5.39
N CYS A 82 -10.42 21.46 -4.62
CA CYS A 82 -9.26 22.19 -5.11
C CYS A 82 -8.11 21.26 -5.51
N LEU A 83 -7.52 21.52 -6.69
CA LEU A 83 -6.26 20.94 -7.13
C LEU A 83 -5.20 22.04 -7.23
N GLN A 84 -4.23 22.03 -6.31
CA GLN A 84 -3.06 22.87 -6.38
C GLN A 84 -2.02 22.22 -7.30
N TYR A 85 -1.31 23.03 -8.09
CA TYR A 85 -0.23 22.53 -8.94
C TYR A 85 1.02 23.40 -8.87
N ALA A 86 2.16 22.80 -9.23
CA ALA A 86 3.41 23.50 -9.48
C ALA A 86 4.06 22.91 -10.74
N LEU A 87 4.29 23.77 -11.75
CA LEU A 87 4.99 23.40 -12.97
C LEU A 87 6.50 23.53 -12.74
N ALA A 88 7.24 22.51 -13.13
CA ALA A 88 8.69 22.55 -13.21
C ALA A 88 9.16 22.08 -14.58
N VAL A 89 10.18 22.76 -15.11
CA VAL A 89 10.75 22.49 -16.43
C VAL A 89 12.25 22.35 -16.22
N PRO A 90 12.73 21.15 -15.82
CA PRO A 90 14.09 20.96 -15.37
C PRO A 90 15.16 21.36 -16.40
N GLN A 91 14.84 21.26 -17.69
CA GLN A 91 15.72 21.69 -18.77
C GLN A 91 15.87 23.21 -18.88
N GLY A 92 14.98 24.01 -18.28
CA GLY A 92 15.16 25.45 -18.17
C GLY A 92 15.62 25.89 -16.79
N ASP A 93 15.07 25.26 -15.74
CA ASP A 93 15.28 25.69 -14.35
C ASP A 93 16.74 25.51 -13.86
N GLY A 94 17.48 24.55 -14.45
CA GLY A 94 18.76 24.07 -13.92
C GLY A 94 20.03 24.79 -14.36
N PHE A 95 19.99 25.72 -15.33
CA PHE A 95 21.19 26.02 -16.14
C PHE A 95 22.12 27.15 -15.68
N GLU A 96 21.80 27.94 -14.66
CA GLU A 96 22.53 29.21 -14.46
C GLU A 96 23.50 29.33 -13.26
N HIS A 97 23.52 28.44 -12.24
CA HIS A 97 24.43 28.60 -11.07
C HIS A 97 25.03 27.29 -10.52
N ASP A 98 26.09 27.44 -9.73
CA ASP A 98 26.85 26.35 -9.09
C ASP A 98 25.98 25.56 -8.07
N ASN A 99 26.00 24.22 -8.17
CA ASN A 99 25.21 23.23 -7.39
C ASN A 99 23.67 23.39 -7.37
N ARG A 100 23.03 23.28 -8.54
CA ARG A 100 21.56 23.22 -8.73
C ARG A 100 20.98 21.80 -8.82
N LEU A 101 21.60 20.79 -8.20
CA LEU A 101 21.11 19.40 -8.28
C LEU A 101 19.63 19.23 -7.87
N HIS A 102 19.15 20.06 -6.95
CA HIS A 102 17.76 20.09 -6.50
C HIS A 102 16.75 20.55 -7.57
N LEU A 103 17.21 21.24 -8.63
CA LEU A 103 16.37 21.69 -9.76
C LEU A 103 16.39 20.70 -10.93
N THR A 104 17.22 19.66 -10.87
CA THR A 104 17.16 18.59 -11.87
C THR A 104 15.85 17.83 -11.74
N ALA A 105 15.41 17.20 -12.84
CA ALA A 105 14.21 16.38 -12.85
C ALA A 105 14.25 15.30 -11.75
N ILE A 106 15.43 14.68 -11.57
CA ILE A 106 15.67 13.68 -10.53
C ILE A 106 15.59 14.30 -9.13
N GLY A 107 16.24 15.44 -8.91
CA GLY A 107 16.26 16.12 -7.62
C GLY A 107 14.86 16.53 -7.16
N GLN A 108 14.09 17.18 -8.04
CA GLN A 108 12.72 17.60 -7.75
C GLN A 108 11.81 16.39 -7.54
N LEU A 109 11.87 15.38 -8.41
CA LEU A 109 11.05 14.18 -8.27
C LEU A 109 11.36 13.41 -6.99
N LEU A 110 12.65 13.31 -6.61
CA LEU A 110 13.07 12.69 -5.35
C LEU A 110 12.50 13.45 -4.14
N ALA A 111 12.67 14.78 -4.09
CA ALA A 111 12.16 15.61 -3.00
C ALA A 111 10.63 15.49 -2.86
N PHE A 112 9.92 15.57 -3.99
CA PHE A 112 8.48 15.42 -4.03
C PHE A 112 8.02 14.02 -3.61
N THR A 113 8.71 12.97 -4.05
CA THR A 113 8.42 11.58 -3.67
C THR A 113 8.62 11.35 -2.18
N LEU A 114 9.70 11.89 -1.59
CA LEU A 114 9.95 11.79 -0.15
C LEU A 114 8.84 12.46 0.67
N ARG A 115 8.39 13.64 0.24
CA ARG A 115 7.23 14.33 0.85
C ARG A 115 5.94 13.51 0.69
N ALA A 116 5.70 12.94 -0.49
CA ALA A 116 4.51 12.14 -0.76
C ALA A 116 4.46 10.85 0.09
N ILE A 117 5.60 10.20 0.36
CA ILE A 117 5.67 9.00 1.21
C ILE A 117 5.37 9.33 2.68
N GLN A 118 5.71 10.54 3.15
CA GLN A 118 5.42 10.99 4.51
C GLN A 118 3.96 11.42 4.70
N SER A 119 3.25 11.73 3.61
CA SER A 119 1.83 12.02 3.66
C SER A 119 1.05 10.78 4.09
N PRO A 120 0.24 10.85 5.16
CA PRO A 120 -0.66 9.76 5.49
C PRO A 120 -1.67 9.58 4.36
N ARG A 121 -2.09 8.34 4.13
CA ARG A 121 -3.25 8.08 3.26
C ARG A 121 -4.52 8.52 3.98
N ARG A 122 -5.42 9.12 3.21
CA ARG A 122 -6.75 9.43 3.71
C ARG A 122 -7.56 8.15 3.86
N ASP A 123 -8.51 8.13 4.78
CA ASP A 123 -9.38 6.98 5.00
C ASP A 123 -10.36 6.79 3.83
N LEU A 124 -10.99 5.61 3.78
CA LEU A 124 -11.98 5.27 2.77
C LEU A 124 -13.26 6.13 2.89
N HIS A 125 -13.54 6.71 4.07
CA HIS A 125 -14.71 7.57 4.26
C HIS A 125 -14.55 8.91 3.52
N TRP A 126 -13.38 9.56 3.64
CA TRP A 126 -13.02 10.78 2.91
C TRP A 126 -13.20 10.60 1.40
N GLN A 127 -12.72 9.47 0.86
CA GLN A 127 -12.91 9.15 -0.55
C GLN A 127 -14.39 9.10 -0.93
N ARG A 128 -15.21 8.37 -0.15
CA ARG A 128 -16.64 8.23 -0.46
C ARG A 128 -17.38 9.56 -0.41
N VAL A 129 -17.01 10.44 0.52
CA VAL A 129 -17.57 11.80 0.63
C VAL A 129 -17.14 12.65 -0.56
N ALA A 130 -15.85 12.63 -0.93
CA ALA A 130 -15.34 13.34 -2.09
C ALA A 130 -16.04 12.89 -3.38
N GLU A 131 -16.07 11.58 -3.67
CA GLU A 131 -16.75 11.02 -4.85
C GLU A 131 -18.27 11.30 -4.88
N ALA A 132 -18.91 11.49 -3.72
CA ALA A 132 -20.34 11.79 -3.66
C ALA A 132 -20.65 13.28 -3.87
N ARG A 133 -19.67 14.16 -3.69
CA ARG A 133 -19.81 15.62 -3.80
C ARG A 133 -19.20 16.19 -5.07
N LEU A 134 -18.15 15.57 -5.59
CA LEU A 134 -17.50 15.97 -6.84
C LEU A 134 -18.37 15.56 -8.03
N GLU A 135 -18.50 16.48 -8.98
CA GLU A 135 -19.17 16.21 -10.25
C GLU A 135 -18.27 15.42 -11.21
N THR A 136 -18.88 14.77 -12.20
CA THR A 136 -18.16 13.99 -13.20
C THR A 136 -18.15 14.71 -14.53
N TRP A 137 -16.96 15.07 -15.02
CA TRP A 137 -16.78 15.59 -16.37
C TRP A 137 -16.48 14.46 -17.36
N GLN A 138 -17.38 14.23 -18.31
CA GLN A 138 -17.17 13.29 -19.40
C GLN A 138 -16.42 13.99 -20.55
N VAL A 139 -15.20 13.55 -20.82
CA VAL A 139 -14.34 14.16 -21.83
C VAL A 139 -13.60 13.11 -22.66
N CYS A 140 -13.47 13.37 -23.96
CA CYS A 140 -12.59 12.59 -24.82
C CYS A 140 -11.33 13.41 -25.11
N LEU A 141 -10.23 13.11 -24.39
CA LEU A 141 -8.96 13.81 -24.55
C LEU A 141 -8.47 13.86 -26.01
N ARG A 142 -8.72 12.80 -26.80
CA ARG A 142 -8.33 12.78 -28.22
C ARG A 142 -9.04 13.83 -29.05
N LYS A 143 -10.34 14.04 -28.82
CA LYS A 143 -11.13 15.04 -29.54
C LYS A 143 -10.63 16.45 -29.22
N LEU A 144 -10.45 16.75 -27.93
CA LEU A 144 -9.90 18.03 -27.49
C LEU A 144 -8.53 18.36 -28.08
N GLN A 145 -7.69 17.34 -28.31
CA GLN A 145 -6.39 17.51 -28.96
C GLN A 145 -6.54 17.81 -30.45
N GLU A 146 -7.41 17.08 -31.15
CA GLU A 146 -7.67 17.27 -32.58
C GLU A 146 -8.26 18.66 -32.89
N ASP A 147 -8.94 19.27 -31.93
CA ASP A 147 -9.55 20.60 -32.04
C ASP A 147 -8.55 21.78 -31.91
N ILE A 148 -7.27 21.49 -31.61
CA ILE A 148 -6.21 22.49 -31.44
C ILE A 148 -5.14 22.29 -32.53
N PRO A 149 -5.09 23.16 -33.55
CA PRO A 149 -4.01 23.11 -34.54
C PRO A 149 -2.67 23.47 -33.88
N ASP A 150 -1.68 22.58 -33.99
CA ASP A 150 -0.36 22.75 -33.36
C ASP A 150 0.30 24.07 -33.77
N GLU A 151 0.09 24.55 -35.00
CA GLU A 151 0.71 25.80 -35.49
C GLU A 151 0.16 27.05 -34.81
N LYS A 152 -1.02 26.97 -34.19
CA LYS A 152 -1.66 28.09 -33.50
C LYS A 152 -1.28 28.17 -32.02
N VAL A 153 -0.66 27.12 -31.48
CA VAL A 153 -0.23 27.09 -30.08
C VAL A 153 1.08 27.86 -29.96
N PRO A 154 1.20 28.80 -29.00
CA PRO A 154 2.47 29.46 -28.73
C PRO A 154 3.60 28.44 -28.51
N GLY A 155 4.79 28.75 -29.04
CA GLY A 155 5.93 27.82 -29.04
C GLY A 155 6.31 27.30 -27.66
N SER A 156 6.96 26.13 -27.65
CA SER A 156 7.47 25.41 -26.47
C SER A 156 8.79 25.99 -25.92
N GLU A 157 9.12 27.25 -26.21
CA GLU A 157 10.30 27.89 -25.64
C GLU A 157 10.16 28.02 -24.11
N TYR A 158 11.26 27.81 -23.38
CA TYR A 158 11.25 27.87 -21.91
C TYR A 158 10.83 29.28 -21.43
N ARG A 159 9.87 29.31 -20.50
CA ARG A 159 9.39 30.53 -19.84
C ARG A 159 9.72 30.41 -18.36
N PRO A 160 10.73 31.14 -17.86
CA PRO A 160 11.10 31.05 -16.44
C PRO A 160 9.92 31.48 -15.57
N PRO A 161 9.70 30.82 -14.42
CA PRO A 161 8.64 31.20 -13.51
C PRO A 161 8.84 32.64 -13.02
N GLN A 162 7.73 33.36 -12.83
CA GLN A 162 7.71 34.74 -12.36
C GLN A 162 7.20 34.82 -10.91
N GLY A 163 7.44 35.95 -10.25
CA GLY A 163 6.94 36.22 -8.89
C GLY A 163 7.55 35.31 -7.81
N GLU A 164 6.73 34.92 -6.84
CA GLU A 164 7.14 34.09 -5.70
C GLU A 164 7.76 32.74 -6.14
N SER A 165 7.25 32.14 -7.21
CA SER A 165 7.79 30.90 -7.78
C SER A 165 9.25 31.03 -8.23
N ALA A 166 9.65 32.21 -8.70
CA ALA A 166 11.03 32.49 -9.11
C ALA A 166 12.00 32.49 -7.91
N GLN A 167 11.52 32.86 -6.73
CA GLN A 167 12.34 32.93 -5.51
C GLN A 167 12.79 31.54 -5.07
N TYR A 168 11.91 30.54 -5.17
CA TYR A 168 12.23 29.15 -4.80
C TYR A 168 13.31 28.52 -5.69
N LEU A 169 13.47 28.97 -6.93
CA LEU A 169 14.56 28.50 -7.81
C LEU A 169 15.93 29.07 -7.41
N ARG A 170 15.97 30.20 -6.69
CA ARG A 170 17.22 30.83 -6.24
C ARG A 170 17.74 30.23 -4.94
N ASP A 171 16.85 29.71 -4.10
CA ASP A 171 17.18 29.19 -2.79
C ASP A 171 17.67 27.74 -2.87
N SER A 172 18.99 27.52 -2.85
CA SER A 172 19.52 26.16 -2.74
C SER A 172 19.29 25.59 -1.34
N PRO A 173 18.62 24.43 -1.21
CA PRO A 173 18.44 23.77 0.08
C PRO A 173 19.77 23.25 0.66
N ILE A 174 20.83 23.23 -0.14
CA ILE A 174 22.17 22.79 0.26
C ILE A 174 23.02 24.03 0.57
N ARG A 175 23.01 24.47 1.83
CA ARG A 175 24.09 25.33 2.33
C ARG A 175 25.36 24.48 2.44
N ARG A 176 26.27 24.58 1.47
CA ARG A 176 27.60 23.97 1.61
C ARG A 176 28.25 24.57 2.85
N ARG A 177 28.36 23.78 3.92
CA ARG A 177 29.21 24.10 5.08
C ARG A 177 30.67 23.96 4.64
N LEU A 178 31.14 24.90 3.83
CA LEU A 178 32.55 25.14 3.66
C LEU A 178 32.79 26.51 4.27
N HIS A 179 32.93 26.55 5.60
CA HIS A 179 33.74 27.61 6.17
C HIS A 179 35.13 27.44 5.56
N PRO A 180 35.70 28.48 4.92
CA PRO A 180 37.12 28.50 4.65
C PRO A 180 37.81 28.31 6.00
N ARG A 181 38.51 27.18 6.19
CA ARG A 181 39.55 27.12 7.22
C ARG A 181 40.60 28.11 6.76
N GLU A 182 40.69 29.27 7.41
CA GLU A 182 41.87 30.13 7.28
C GLU A 182 43.11 29.27 7.61
N PRO A 183 44.08 29.18 6.70
CA PRO A 183 45.36 28.57 7.03
C PRO A 183 46.11 29.56 7.93
N VAL A 184 46.06 29.34 9.25
CA VAL A 184 47.02 29.97 10.15
C VAL A 184 48.36 29.28 9.89
N MET A 185 49.23 30.01 9.20
CA MET A 185 50.63 29.66 8.96
C MET A 185 51.33 29.55 10.34
N ILE A 186 51.68 28.33 10.74
CA ILE A 186 52.65 28.11 11.82
C ILE A 186 54.02 28.13 11.14
N ASN A 187 54.77 29.18 11.40
CA ASN A 187 56.18 29.26 11.05
C ASN A 187 56.95 28.39 12.03
N ASP A 188 57.28 27.16 11.63
CA ASP A 188 58.17 26.28 12.38
C ASP A 188 59.64 26.65 12.08
N GLU A 189 60.16 27.64 12.79
CA GLU A 189 61.60 27.80 13.01
C GLU A 189 61.97 27.23 14.38
N GLU A 190 61.99 25.90 14.51
CA GLU A 190 62.86 25.24 15.50
C GLU A 190 63.15 23.79 15.06
N HIS A 191 64.01 23.69 14.05
CA HIS A 191 64.96 22.60 13.98
C HIS A 191 65.72 22.52 15.30
N ILE A 192 65.72 21.37 15.97
CA ILE A 192 66.91 20.61 16.39
C ILE A 192 66.49 19.44 17.29
N ALA A 193 66.99 18.24 16.95
CA ALA A 193 66.98 17.00 17.72
C ALA A 193 65.60 16.35 17.91
N ARG A 194 65.26 15.26 17.21
CA ARG A 194 65.88 13.94 17.38
C ARG A 194 65.61 13.07 16.14
N ARG A 195 66.63 12.89 15.30
CA ARG A 195 66.76 11.78 14.35
C ARG A 195 67.29 10.55 15.11
N GLY A 196 66.79 9.36 14.79
CA GLY A 196 67.47 8.14 15.18
C GLY A 196 66.68 6.86 14.96
N ALA A 197 66.85 6.27 13.77
CA ALA A 197 66.68 4.85 13.43
C ALA A 197 65.22 4.32 13.44
N ILE A 198 64.74 3.48 12.53
CA ILE A 198 65.31 2.28 11.92
C ILE A 198 64.61 2.02 10.55
N SER A 199 65.45 1.50 9.63
CA SER A 199 65.32 0.87 8.30
C SER A 199 64.16 -0.12 8.04
N GLU A 200 63.91 -0.73 6.88
CA GLU A 200 64.14 -0.65 5.39
C GLU A 200 63.36 -1.87 4.82
N ASP A 201 63.35 -2.06 3.48
CA ASP A 201 62.92 -3.24 2.69
C ASP A 201 61.43 -3.33 2.27
N ASP A 202 61.04 -3.60 1.02
CA ASP A 202 61.75 -3.71 -0.27
C ASP A 202 60.74 -3.77 -1.45
N SER A 203 61.23 -3.52 -2.67
CA SER A 203 60.72 -3.94 -4.00
C SER A 203 59.57 -3.21 -4.75
N SER A 204 60.00 -2.35 -5.68
CA SER A 204 59.72 -2.25 -7.14
C SER A 204 58.68 -3.16 -7.83
N ASP A 205 58.08 -2.86 -8.98
CA ASP A 205 57.92 -1.67 -9.83
C ASP A 205 57.01 -2.09 -11.01
N ASN A 206 56.46 -1.09 -11.68
CA ASN A 206 56.05 -1.03 -13.08
C ASN A 206 54.56 -1.15 -13.46
N GLY A 207 54.08 -0.06 -14.06
CA GLY A 207 52.68 0.26 -14.31
C GLY A 207 52.25 0.18 -15.79
N GLY A 208 51.00 0.60 -16.03
CA GLY A 208 50.57 1.05 -17.35
C GLY A 208 49.11 0.80 -17.73
N ARG A 209 48.26 1.82 -17.48
CA ARG A 209 47.06 2.24 -18.27
C ARG A 209 45.82 1.32 -18.19
N GLY A 210 44.60 1.78 -17.92
CA GLY A 210 44.02 3.10 -17.67
C GLY A 210 42.49 2.98 -17.55
N HIS A 211 41.89 3.89 -16.75
CA HIS A 211 40.48 4.36 -16.72
C HIS A 211 39.34 3.34 -16.52
N GLY A 212 38.40 3.46 -15.57
CA GLY A 212 38.14 4.40 -14.49
C GLY A 212 37.03 3.79 -13.62
N GLN A 213 37.19 3.84 -12.29
CA GLN A 213 36.20 3.34 -11.33
C GLN A 213 35.84 4.45 -10.33
N THR A 214 34.56 4.78 -10.27
CA THR A 214 33.95 5.69 -9.29
C THR A 214 33.82 4.96 -7.94
N PRO A 215 34.27 5.53 -6.81
CA PRO A 215 34.18 4.88 -5.51
C PRO A 215 33.00 5.45 -4.69
N SER A 216 32.17 4.57 -4.12
CA SER A 216 31.34 4.86 -2.94
C SER A 216 30.91 3.55 -2.28
N ARG A 217 31.82 2.97 -1.48
CA ARG A 217 31.57 1.85 -0.56
C ARG A 217 31.37 2.44 0.85
N PRO A 218 30.38 1.99 1.65
CA PRO A 218 30.13 2.58 2.97
C PRO A 218 31.17 2.09 4.00
N PRO A 219 31.53 2.91 5.01
CA PRO A 219 32.38 2.46 6.09
C PRO A 219 31.66 1.44 6.99
N THR A 220 32.38 0.36 7.27
CA THR A 220 32.05 -0.74 8.17
C THR A 220 32.16 -0.30 9.63
N ASP A 221 31.27 -0.85 10.46
CA ASP A 221 31.32 -1.04 11.93
C ASP A 221 32.18 -0.09 12.77
N LEU A 222 31.51 0.72 13.59
CA LEU A 222 31.98 1.04 14.94
C LEU A 222 30.95 0.58 15.96
N GLN A 223 31.34 -0.47 16.68
CA GLN A 223 30.69 -1.02 17.87
C GLN A 223 30.70 -0.02 19.04
N ARG A 224 29.73 -0.22 19.94
CA ARG A 224 29.64 0.28 21.34
C ARG A 224 29.39 1.80 21.41
N VAL A 225 28.35 2.28 22.10
CA VAL A 225 28.19 2.20 23.56
C VAL A 225 26.71 2.41 23.93
N ARG A 226 26.25 1.67 24.94
CA ARG A 226 24.96 1.84 25.65
C ARG A 226 24.91 3.19 26.39
N ALA A 227 23.81 3.91 26.25
CA ALA A 227 23.28 4.87 27.23
C ALA A 227 21.75 4.72 27.19
N GLN A 228 21.05 4.04 28.10
CA GLN A 228 20.74 4.40 29.48
C GLN A 228 20.46 5.89 29.72
N GLY A 229 19.20 6.16 30.08
CA GLY A 229 18.85 7.22 31.03
C GLY A 229 18.52 8.57 30.42
N GLY A 230 17.24 8.93 30.38
CA GLY A 230 16.81 10.25 29.97
C GLY A 230 15.30 10.48 30.08
N LEU A 231 14.72 10.13 31.24
CA LEU A 231 13.37 10.54 31.62
C LEU A 231 13.28 12.07 31.60
N ARG A 232 12.46 12.64 30.72
CA ARG A 232 11.90 13.99 30.90
C ARG A 232 10.39 13.90 31.01
N ARG A 233 9.94 13.95 32.26
CA ARG A 233 8.58 14.24 32.71
C ARG A 233 8.14 15.59 32.11
N GLY A 234 7.19 15.56 31.19
CA GLY A 234 6.34 16.70 30.86
C GLY A 234 5.06 16.61 31.69
N ARG A 235 4.83 17.64 32.50
CA ARG A 235 3.79 17.77 33.53
C ARG A 235 2.41 17.81 32.88
N ALA A 236 1.49 16.99 33.37
CA ALA A 236 0.07 17.07 33.07
C ALA A 236 -0.50 18.35 33.70
N THR A 237 -1.12 19.19 32.88
CA THR A 237 -2.14 20.15 33.30
C THR A 237 -3.47 19.61 32.78
N ALA A 238 -4.37 19.36 33.73
CA ALA A 238 -5.77 19.08 33.51
C ALA A 238 -6.46 20.32 32.93
N ASP A 239 -7.68 20.10 32.44
CA ASP A 239 -8.65 21.09 31.97
C ASP A 239 -8.56 21.41 30.47
N ASP A 240 -9.20 20.55 29.66
CA ASP A 240 -9.85 20.99 28.43
C ASP A 240 -11.07 20.10 28.16
N GLU A 241 -12.26 20.71 28.28
CA GLU A 241 -13.55 20.16 27.90
C GLU A 241 -13.59 19.82 26.39
N PRO A 242 -14.31 18.75 25.98
CA PRO A 242 -14.44 18.43 24.57
C PRO A 242 -15.43 19.39 23.91
N SER A 243 -14.92 20.46 23.28
CA SER A 243 -15.69 21.24 22.30
C SER A 243 -16.15 20.31 21.15
N PRO A 244 -17.45 20.31 20.79
CA PRO A 244 -18.00 19.41 19.77
C PRO A 244 -17.78 19.98 18.36
N SER A 245 -16.52 20.17 17.99
CA SER A 245 -16.10 20.50 16.61
C SER A 245 -14.72 19.89 16.35
N THR A 246 -14.55 18.60 16.67
CA THR A 246 -13.36 17.87 16.25
C THR A 246 -13.32 17.86 14.72
N HIS A 247 -12.41 18.65 14.12
CA HIS A 247 -11.86 18.36 12.79
C HIS A 247 -11.48 16.89 12.80
N ARG A 248 -12.35 16.04 12.24
CA ARG A 248 -12.05 14.62 12.10
C ARG A 248 -10.91 14.56 11.11
N SER A 249 -9.70 14.33 11.60
CA SER A 249 -8.57 14.07 10.71
C SER A 249 -9.00 12.96 9.76
N HIS A 250 -8.94 13.19 8.46
CA HIS A 250 -9.35 12.23 7.45
C HIS A 250 -8.32 11.11 7.27
N ARG A 251 -7.45 10.93 8.27
CA ARG A 251 -6.36 9.97 8.29
C ARG A 251 -6.90 8.60 8.64
N GLN A 252 -6.40 7.59 7.93
CA GLN A 252 -6.66 6.20 8.29
C GLN A 252 -6.32 5.95 9.77
N ARG A 253 -7.28 5.45 10.54
CA ARG A 253 -7.06 5.13 11.96
C ARG A 253 -6.07 3.97 12.09
N GLU A 254 -5.20 4.04 13.08
CA GLU A 254 -4.40 2.90 13.48
C GLU A 254 -5.30 1.83 14.11
N LEU A 255 -5.42 0.68 13.44
CA LEU A 255 -6.33 -0.39 13.88
C LEU A 255 -5.69 -1.35 14.91
N GLY A 256 -4.46 -1.10 15.35
CA GLY A 256 -3.78 -1.93 16.34
C GLY A 256 -3.52 -3.38 15.88
N PRO A 257 -3.18 -4.28 16.83
CA PRO A 257 -2.81 -5.66 16.52
C PRO A 257 -4.04 -6.51 16.15
N TYR A 258 -3.83 -7.57 15.37
CA TYR A 258 -4.88 -8.56 15.09
C TYR A 258 -5.25 -9.37 16.33
N CYS A 259 -6.51 -9.80 16.42
CA CYS A 259 -6.91 -10.78 17.43
C CYS A 259 -6.35 -12.17 17.10
N SER A 260 -6.04 -12.95 18.14
CA SER A 260 -5.62 -14.35 17.96
C SER A 260 -6.72 -15.17 17.30
N ALA A 261 -6.32 -16.18 16.53
CA ALA A 261 -7.27 -17.07 15.86
C ALA A 261 -8.14 -17.84 16.87
N LEU A 262 -7.57 -18.26 18.01
CA LEU A 262 -8.32 -18.95 19.07
C LEU A 262 -9.38 -18.04 19.72
N CYS A 263 -9.08 -16.76 19.95
CA CYS A 263 -10.06 -15.78 20.43
C CYS A 263 -11.24 -15.66 19.47
N LEU A 264 -10.96 -15.54 18.17
CA LEU A 264 -12.01 -15.43 17.15
C LEU A 264 -12.79 -16.74 16.96
N LYS A 265 -12.16 -17.89 17.18
CA LYS A 265 -12.85 -19.18 17.24
C LYS A 265 -13.83 -19.24 18.42
N GLY A 266 -13.40 -18.80 19.60
CA GLY A 266 -14.25 -18.65 20.78
C GLY A 266 -15.49 -17.80 20.49
N LEU A 267 -15.32 -16.66 19.81
CA LEU A 267 -16.44 -15.81 19.37
C LEU A 267 -17.43 -16.55 18.44
N VAL A 268 -16.94 -17.38 17.52
CA VAL A 268 -17.78 -18.14 16.57
C VAL A 268 -18.52 -19.29 17.25
N GLU A 269 -17.88 -19.95 18.21
CA GLU A 269 -18.41 -21.13 18.90
C GLU A 269 -19.16 -20.80 20.21
N ASN A 270 -19.23 -19.52 20.58
CA ASN A 270 -19.67 -19.05 21.90
C ASN A 270 -18.85 -19.65 23.06
N GLY A 271 -17.56 -19.86 22.82
CA GLY A 271 -16.58 -20.26 23.84
C GLY A 271 -16.05 -19.08 24.63
N ASP A 272 -15.02 -19.34 25.43
CA ASP A 272 -14.33 -18.34 26.25
C ASP A 272 -13.33 -17.52 25.41
N LEU A 273 -12.96 -16.36 25.94
CA LEU A 273 -11.90 -15.52 25.41
C LEU A 273 -10.55 -16.21 25.57
N ASP A 274 -9.77 -16.24 24.49
CA ASP A 274 -8.34 -16.53 24.60
C ASP A 274 -7.62 -15.33 25.22
N LEU A 275 -7.17 -15.50 26.47
CA LEU A 275 -6.50 -14.46 27.26
C LEU A 275 -5.12 -14.07 26.69
N SER A 276 -4.54 -14.87 25.80
CA SER A 276 -3.30 -14.51 25.09
C SER A 276 -3.53 -13.53 23.93
N CYS A 277 -4.78 -13.28 23.56
CA CYS A 277 -5.13 -12.34 22.51
C CYS A 277 -4.74 -10.91 22.92
N PRO A 278 -4.02 -10.15 22.06
CA PRO A 278 -3.56 -8.81 22.41
C PRO A 278 -4.70 -7.82 22.68
N ASN A 279 -5.90 -8.08 22.14
CA ASN A 279 -7.09 -7.25 22.34
C ASN A 279 -8.08 -7.84 23.35
N ALA A 280 -7.74 -8.91 24.10
CA ALA A 280 -8.65 -9.58 25.04
C ALA A 280 -9.35 -8.61 26.00
N HIS A 281 -8.57 -7.66 26.54
CA HIS A 281 -9.02 -6.62 27.46
C HIS A 281 -10.07 -5.65 26.87
N LEU A 282 -10.20 -5.57 25.55
CA LEU A 282 -11.19 -4.74 24.85
C LEU A 282 -12.47 -5.50 24.51
N HIS A 283 -12.42 -6.84 24.52
CA HIS A 283 -13.56 -7.67 24.13
C HIS A 283 -14.60 -7.84 25.26
N SER A 284 -14.14 -7.90 26.51
CA SER A 284 -14.96 -8.04 27.72
C SER A 284 -14.11 -7.84 28.98
N CYS A 285 -14.77 -7.52 30.10
CA CYS A 285 -14.19 -7.59 31.45
C CYS A 285 -14.32 -9.00 32.09
N SER A 286 -14.97 -9.94 31.41
CA SER A 286 -15.19 -11.32 31.87
C SER A 286 -14.38 -12.30 31.00
N PRO A 287 -14.18 -13.57 31.41
CA PRO A 287 -13.54 -14.56 30.54
C PRO A 287 -14.39 -14.95 29.31
N LYS A 288 -15.61 -14.42 29.16
CA LYS A 288 -16.51 -14.70 28.03
C LYS A 288 -16.58 -13.53 27.07
N HIS A 289 -16.78 -13.82 25.80
CA HIS A 289 -17.09 -12.80 24.80
C HIS A 289 -18.43 -12.12 25.13
N GLN A 290 -18.42 -10.80 25.30
CA GLN A 290 -19.66 -10.03 25.47
C GLN A 290 -20.44 -9.91 24.14
N LEU A 291 -19.74 -9.95 23.02
CA LEU A 291 -20.33 -9.96 21.68
C LEU A 291 -20.54 -11.41 21.19
N ARG A 292 -21.68 -11.70 20.56
CA ARG A 292 -21.90 -12.95 19.82
C ARG A 292 -21.57 -12.77 18.35
N ILE A 293 -21.30 -13.87 17.61
CA ILE A 293 -20.97 -13.83 16.18
C ILE A 293 -22.00 -13.08 15.32
N GLN A 294 -23.29 -13.14 15.65
CA GLN A 294 -24.34 -12.40 14.93
C GLN A 294 -24.21 -10.88 15.12
N GLY A 295 -23.83 -10.44 16.32
CA GLY A 295 -23.53 -9.05 16.63
C GLY A 295 -22.25 -8.58 15.92
N PHE A 296 -21.19 -9.39 15.97
CA PHE A 296 -19.97 -9.16 15.19
C PHE A 296 -20.28 -8.95 13.70
N ARG A 297 -21.06 -9.85 13.09
CA ARG A 297 -21.42 -9.75 11.67
C ARG A 297 -22.20 -8.48 11.35
N ARG A 298 -23.06 -8.02 12.26
CA ARG A 298 -23.83 -6.77 12.11
C ARG A 298 -22.91 -5.56 12.13
N LEU A 299 -21.95 -5.52 13.05
CA LEU A 299 -20.98 -4.44 13.17
C LEU A 299 -20.03 -4.40 11.95
N VAL A 300 -19.60 -5.55 11.43
CA VAL A 300 -18.83 -5.57 10.17
C VAL A 300 -19.62 -4.96 9.01
N ARG A 301 -20.92 -5.27 8.86
CA ARG A 301 -21.76 -4.61 7.84
C ARG A 301 -21.83 -3.10 8.03
N GLN A 302 -21.85 -2.63 9.29
CA GLN A 302 -21.86 -1.21 9.60
C GLN A 302 -20.54 -0.53 9.18
N ILE A 303 -19.39 -1.13 9.50
CA ILE A 303 -18.06 -0.65 9.06
C ILE A 303 -18.02 -0.50 7.54
N LEU A 304 -18.41 -1.55 6.81
CA LEU A 304 -18.34 -1.56 5.34
C LEU A 304 -19.29 -0.54 4.68
N ARG A 305 -20.33 -0.10 5.40
CA ARG A 305 -21.32 0.88 4.92
C ARG A 305 -20.97 2.31 5.30
N LYS A 306 -20.59 2.57 6.55
CA LYS A 306 -20.52 3.93 7.11
C LYS A 306 -19.19 4.22 7.83
N ASP A 307 -18.71 3.29 8.64
CA ASP A 307 -17.55 3.53 9.53
C ASP A 307 -16.24 3.04 8.89
N LEU A 308 -15.99 3.52 7.67
CA LEU A 308 -14.88 3.07 6.83
C LEU A 308 -13.49 3.47 7.34
N GLU A 309 -13.39 4.40 8.27
CA GLU A 309 -12.14 4.71 8.96
C GLU A 309 -11.60 3.51 9.77
N TYR A 310 -12.43 2.50 10.02
CA TYR A 310 -12.07 1.22 10.63
C TYR A 310 -11.81 0.10 9.62
N CYS A 311 -11.72 0.43 8.33
CA CYS A 311 -11.34 -0.44 7.23
C CYS A 311 -10.09 0.12 6.55
N GLU A 312 -9.04 -0.68 6.47
CA GLU A 312 -7.75 -0.26 5.93
C GLU A 312 -7.29 -1.23 4.83
N GLU A 313 -6.78 -0.68 3.72
CA GLU A 313 -6.13 -1.46 2.68
C GLU A 313 -4.72 -1.88 3.11
N LEU A 314 -4.39 -3.17 2.97
CA LEU A 314 -3.08 -3.68 3.36
C LEU A 314 -2.05 -3.63 2.22
N TYR A 315 -2.42 -3.19 1.02
CA TYR A 315 -1.59 -3.23 -0.19
C TYR A 315 -0.96 -4.61 -0.47
N LEU A 316 -1.70 -5.67 -0.13
CA LEU A 316 -1.40 -7.06 -0.45
C LEU A 316 -2.45 -7.58 -1.41
N TRP A 317 -2.02 -8.05 -2.57
CA TRP A 317 -2.88 -8.63 -3.60
C TRP A 317 -2.38 -10.03 -4.00
N GLY A 318 -3.33 -10.88 -4.36
CA GLY A 318 -3.10 -12.17 -5.00
C GLY A 318 -3.70 -12.19 -6.40
N ALA A 319 -3.78 -13.37 -7.01
CA ALA A 319 -4.30 -13.53 -8.37
C ALA A 319 -5.78 -13.12 -8.52
N ARG A 320 -6.60 -13.27 -7.47
CA ARG A 320 -8.06 -13.08 -7.50
C ARG A 320 -8.60 -12.11 -6.46
N GLY A 321 -7.75 -11.47 -5.66
CA GLY A 321 -8.24 -10.65 -4.57
C GLY A 321 -7.18 -9.84 -3.86
N VAL A 322 -7.63 -9.04 -2.92
CA VAL A 322 -6.85 -8.06 -2.17
C VAL A 322 -7.15 -8.19 -0.68
N LEU A 323 -6.27 -7.71 0.19
CA LEU A 323 -6.48 -7.78 1.64
C LEU A 323 -6.76 -6.42 2.27
N TYR A 324 -7.68 -6.43 3.22
CA TYR A 324 -8.01 -5.35 4.13
C TYR A 324 -7.81 -5.78 5.59
N ARG A 325 -7.58 -4.81 6.46
CA ARG A 325 -7.70 -4.94 7.92
C ARG A 325 -8.98 -4.25 8.37
N LEU A 326 -9.75 -4.91 9.23
CA LEU A 326 -10.96 -4.36 9.84
C LEU A 326 -10.81 -4.35 11.36
N ARG A 327 -11.30 -3.32 12.03
CA ARG A 327 -11.44 -3.30 13.49
C ARG A 327 -12.84 -2.92 13.91
N LEU A 328 -13.44 -3.67 14.83
CA LEU A 328 -14.73 -3.29 15.38
C LEU A 328 -14.55 -2.14 16.38
N PRO A 329 -15.15 -0.96 16.13
CA PRO A 329 -15.04 0.17 17.05
C PRO A 329 -15.61 -0.20 18.41
N HIS A 330 -14.96 0.24 19.49
CA HIS A 330 -15.30 -0.06 20.91
C HIS A 330 -15.18 -1.51 21.37
N TRP A 331 -15.13 -2.48 20.45
CA TRP A 331 -15.01 -3.90 20.79
C TRP A 331 -13.60 -4.46 20.57
N GLY A 332 -12.72 -3.77 19.83
CA GLY A 332 -11.32 -4.16 19.67
C GLY A 332 -11.04 -5.35 18.76
N TYR A 333 -12.07 -6.09 18.32
CA TYR A 333 -11.90 -7.21 17.40
C TYR A 333 -11.27 -6.74 16.09
N THR A 334 -10.04 -7.16 15.84
CA THR A 334 -9.25 -6.76 14.66
C THR A 334 -8.94 -7.99 13.81
N VAL A 335 -9.34 -7.96 12.54
CA VAL A 335 -9.43 -9.13 11.65
C VAL A 335 -8.95 -8.79 10.23
N VAL A 336 -8.77 -9.82 9.39
CA VAL A 336 -8.43 -9.66 7.98
C VAL A 336 -9.68 -9.87 7.13
N ALA A 337 -9.82 -9.09 6.05
CA ALA A 337 -10.84 -9.33 5.03
C ALA A 337 -10.19 -9.51 3.66
N LYS A 338 -10.52 -10.60 2.96
CA LYS A 338 -10.13 -10.87 1.57
C LYS A 338 -11.22 -10.33 0.65
N GLY A 339 -10.89 -9.31 -0.12
CA GLY A 339 -11.77 -8.66 -1.10
C GLY A 339 -11.56 -9.19 -2.50
N THR A 340 -12.61 -9.20 -3.31
CA THR A 340 -12.54 -9.60 -4.72
C THR A 340 -13.30 -8.65 -5.64
N ARG A 341 -12.85 -8.62 -6.89
CA ARG A 341 -13.52 -7.97 -8.02
C ARG A 341 -14.77 -8.76 -8.46
N PRO A 342 -15.68 -8.16 -9.24
CA PRO A 342 -16.90 -8.81 -9.72
C PRO A 342 -16.66 -10.17 -10.39
N GLU A 343 -15.62 -10.27 -11.22
CA GLU A 343 -15.34 -11.48 -12.02
C GLU A 343 -15.02 -12.73 -11.18
N PHE A 344 -14.53 -12.56 -9.95
CA PHE A 344 -14.09 -13.67 -9.08
C PHE A 344 -14.94 -13.85 -7.81
N VAL A 345 -16.15 -13.27 -7.78
CA VAL A 345 -17.06 -13.45 -6.63
C VAL A 345 -17.39 -14.92 -6.41
N MET A 346 -17.61 -15.68 -7.49
CA MET A 346 -17.90 -17.12 -7.40
C MET A 346 -16.75 -17.92 -6.80
N ASP A 347 -15.50 -17.58 -7.16
CA ASP A 347 -14.31 -18.23 -6.58
C ASP A 347 -14.20 -17.97 -5.07
N LEU A 348 -14.40 -16.72 -4.64
CA LEU A 348 -14.32 -16.36 -3.22
C LEU A 348 -15.47 -16.99 -2.40
N GLN A 349 -16.66 -17.09 -2.98
CA GLN A 349 -17.79 -17.81 -2.37
C GLN A 349 -17.53 -19.32 -2.28
N HIS A 350 -16.88 -19.90 -3.29
CA HIS A 350 -16.44 -21.29 -3.25
C HIS A 350 -15.43 -21.51 -2.11
N GLU A 351 -14.44 -20.64 -1.99
CA GLU A 351 -13.47 -20.66 -0.88
C GLU A 351 -14.17 -20.60 0.50
N ALA A 352 -15.15 -19.70 0.67
CA ALA A 352 -15.94 -19.59 1.90
C ALA A 352 -16.73 -20.87 2.22
N LYS A 353 -17.24 -21.58 1.20
CA LYS A 353 -17.90 -22.89 1.37
C LYS A 353 -16.91 -23.96 1.83
N ILE A 354 -15.67 -23.94 1.33
CA ILE A 354 -14.61 -24.85 1.80
C ILE A 354 -14.26 -24.55 3.26
N TYR A 355 -14.06 -23.29 3.63
CA TYR A 355 -13.84 -22.90 5.03
C TYR A 355 -14.94 -23.42 5.96
N SER A 356 -16.20 -23.32 5.54
CA SER A 356 -17.35 -23.83 6.32
C SER A 356 -17.26 -25.34 6.62
N LYS A 357 -16.67 -26.12 5.71
CA LYS A 357 -16.42 -27.57 5.91
C LYS A 357 -15.18 -27.85 6.76
N LEU A 358 -14.24 -26.90 6.82
CA LEU A 358 -13.03 -26.99 7.64
C LEU A 358 -13.21 -26.53 9.09
N ARG A 359 -14.46 -26.32 9.54
CA ARG A 359 -14.81 -25.72 10.85
C ARG A 359 -14.02 -26.29 12.04
N SER A 360 -13.85 -27.61 12.12
CA SER A 360 -13.19 -28.26 13.26
C SER A 360 -11.70 -27.94 13.39
N ILE A 361 -11.03 -27.59 12.29
CA ILE A 361 -9.59 -27.31 12.25
C ILE A 361 -9.26 -25.81 12.13
N GLN A 362 -10.29 -24.96 12.07
CA GLN A 362 -10.13 -23.52 12.08
C GLN A 362 -9.44 -23.04 13.36
N GLY A 363 -8.57 -22.05 13.20
CA GLY A 363 -7.74 -21.47 14.27
C GLY A 363 -6.51 -22.30 14.65
N ILE A 364 -6.30 -23.46 14.02
CA ILE A 364 -5.18 -24.35 14.30
C ILE A 364 -4.35 -24.62 13.04
N HIS A 365 -5.03 -25.00 11.93
CA HIS A 365 -4.37 -25.32 10.66
C HIS A 365 -4.82 -24.42 9.51
N VAL A 366 -5.95 -23.71 9.67
CA VAL A 366 -6.51 -22.78 8.70
C VAL A 366 -7.11 -21.57 9.44
N PRO A 367 -7.25 -20.40 8.80
CA PRO A 367 -7.89 -19.24 9.42
C PRO A 367 -9.34 -19.52 9.87
N VAL A 368 -9.81 -18.78 10.88
CA VAL A 368 -11.20 -18.82 11.33
C VAL A 368 -12.07 -18.00 10.39
N TYR A 369 -13.09 -18.61 9.81
CA TYR A 369 -14.06 -17.96 8.94
C TYR A 369 -15.15 -17.26 9.75
N LEU A 370 -15.25 -15.94 9.57
CA LEU A 370 -16.16 -15.09 10.34
C LEU A 370 -17.41 -14.70 9.54
N GLY A 371 -17.32 -14.64 8.21
CA GLY A 371 -18.47 -14.40 7.33
C GLY A 371 -18.07 -13.81 5.99
N SER A 372 -19.02 -13.77 5.05
CA SER A 372 -18.87 -13.12 3.74
C SER A 372 -19.90 -12.03 3.55
N TYR A 373 -19.53 -11.00 2.78
CA TYR A 373 -20.26 -9.74 2.65
C TYR A 373 -20.22 -9.26 1.20
N THR A 374 -21.38 -9.21 0.56
CA THR A 374 -21.54 -8.44 -0.68
C THR A 374 -21.68 -6.97 -0.30
N LEU A 375 -20.97 -6.11 -1.02
CA LEU A 375 -20.93 -4.68 -0.77
C LEU A 375 -22.02 -3.97 -1.57
N ASP A 376 -22.82 -3.15 -0.89
CA ASP A 376 -23.86 -2.33 -1.54
C ASP A 376 -23.21 -1.26 -2.46
N ARG A 377 -22.05 -0.73 -2.04
CA ARG A 377 -21.18 0.15 -2.84
C ARG A 377 -19.77 -0.43 -2.87
N PRO A 378 -19.14 -0.61 -4.05
CA PRO A 378 -17.79 -1.14 -4.14
C PRO A 378 -16.78 -0.31 -3.33
N LEU A 379 -15.74 -0.96 -2.82
CA LEU A 379 -14.55 -0.29 -2.32
C LEU A 379 -13.54 -0.16 -3.46
N GLN A 380 -12.95 1.02 -3.66
CA GLN A 380 -11.79 1.12 -4.54
C GLN A 380 -10.56 0.68 -3.77
N TYR A 381 -9.81 -0.25 -4.34
CA TYR A 381 -8.51 -0.68 -3.83
C TYR A 381 -7.40 -0.06 -4.68
N ALA A 382 -6.43 0.57 -4.02
CA ALA A 382 -5.36 1.33 -4.67
C ALA A 382 -5.87 2.32 -5.75
N GLY A 383 -7.10 2.82 -5.59
CA GLY A 383 -7.76 3.76 -6.49
C GLY A 383 -8.16 3.25 -7.88
N SER A 384 -7.98 1.96 -8.17
CA SER A 384 -8.19 1.43 -9.54
C SER A 384 -8.93 0.10 -9.59
N VAL A 385 -9.06 -0.60 -8.47
CA VAL A 385 -9.64 -1.94 -8.44
C VAL A 385 -10.93 -1.92 -7.62
N SER A 386 -12.06 -2.10 -8.30
CA SER A 386 -13.39 -2.17 -7.68
C SER A 386 -13.59 -3.52 -6.95
N ILE A 387 -13.74 -3.47 -5.63
CA ILE A 387 -13.99 -4.62 -4.78
C ILE A 387 -15.46 -4.64 -4.38
N VAL A 388 -16.14 -5.76 -4.69
CA VAL A 388 -17.61 -5.89 -4.53
C VAL A 388 -18.03 -6.97 -3.54
N HIS A 389 -17.11 -7.85 -3.15
CA HIS A 389 -17.38 -8.91 -2.18
C HIS A 389 -16.17 -9.12 -1.27
N LEU A 390 -16.41 -9.35 0.01
CA LEU A 390 -15.40 -9.57 1.03
C LEU A 390 -15.69 -10.87 1.80
N MET A 391 -14.65 -11.62 2.13
CA MET A 391 -14.66 -12.71 3.11
C MET A 391 -13.79 -12.33 4.31
N VAL A 392 -14.33 -12.37 5.52
CA VAL A 392 -13.63 -12.01 6.76
C VAL A 392 -13.09 -13.25 7.44
N LEU A 393 -11.80 -13.23 7.77
CA LEU A 393 -11.02 -14.31 8.37
C LEU A 393 -10.24 -13.82 9.60
N SER A 394 -9.84 -14.73 10.49
CA SER A 394 -8.78 -14.44 11.47
C SER A 394 -7.46 -14.15 10.76
N PHE A 395 -6.57 -13.39 11.42
CA PHE A 395 -5.19 -13.31 10.97
C PHE A 395 -4.53 -14.70 11.10
N GLY A 396 -3.89 -15.16 10.03
CA GLY A 396 -3.25 -16.48 9.97
C GLY A 396 -1.72 -16.44 10.11
N GLY A 397 -1.14 -15.26 10.32
CA GLY A 397 0.31 -15.06 10.37
C GLY A 397 0.89 -14.44 9.10
N TYR A 398 2.21 -14.55 8.94
CA TYR A 398 2.96 -13.92 7.87
C TYR A 398 3.27 -14.91 6.75
N SER A 399 3.20 -14.48 5.49
CA SER A 399 3.51 -15.35 4.36
C SER A 399 4.94 -15.88 4.43
N LEU A 400 5.11 -17.20 4.28
CA LEU A 400 6.44 -17.81 4.22
C LEU A 400 7.29 -17.30 3.06
N ASN A 401 6.69 -16.75 2.01
CA ASN A 401 7.44 -16.16 0.89
C ASN A 401 8.21 -14.90 1.29
N HIS A 402 7.78 -14.20 2.33
CA HIS A 402 8.41 -12.94 2.77
C HIS A 402 9.38 -13.14 3.94
N LEU A 403 9.48 -14.35 4.48
CA LEU A 403 10.43 -14.67 5.54
C LEU A 403 11.82 -14.95 4.96
N ARG A 404 12.81 -14.15 5.37
CA ARG A 404 14.22 -14.36 5.01
C ARG A 404 14.77 -15.71 5.48
N LYS A 405 14.29 -16.19 6.63
CA LYS A 405 14.63 -17.50 7.20
C LYS A 405 13.36 -18.30 7.34
N THR A 406 13.32 -19.48 6.72
CA THR A 406 12.19 -20.40 6.85
C THR A 406 12.34 -21.12 8.19
N PRO A 407 11.34 -21.07 9.10
CA PRO A 407 11.37 -21.90 10.29
C PRO A 407 11.36 -23.39 9.89
N ALA A 408 11.73 -24.29 10.79
CA ALA A 408 11.55 -25.72 10.58
C ALA A 408 10.04 -26.05 10.64
N THR A 409 9.34 -25.87 9.52
CA THR A 409 7.87 -25.89 9.47
C THR A 409 7.27 -27.12 8.81
N THR A 410 8.10 -28.03 8.31
CA THR A 410 7.67 -29.18 7.49
C THR A 410 6.62 -30.03 8.18
N ASP A 411 6.84 -30.40 9.44
CA ASP A 411 5.90 -31.26 10.19
C ASP A 411 4.55 -30.58 10.38
N THR A 412 4.55 -29.29 10.77
CA THR A 412 3.30 -28.53 10.95
C THR A 412 2.54 -28.33 9.64
N ALA A 413 3.24 -28.19 8.51
CA ALA A 413 2.65 -28.08 7.19
C ALA A 413 1.99 -29.41 6.78
N ILE A 414 2.70 -30.53 6.97
CA ILE A 414 2.20 -31.89 6.68
C ILE A 414 0.99 -32.20 7.57
N ASP A 415 1.04 -31.88 8.86
CA ASP A 415 -0.07 -32.09 9.79
C ASP A 415 -1.30 -31.29 9.39
N GLY A 416 -1.12 -30.03 8.94
CA GLY A 416 -2.19 -29.22 8.39
C GLY A 416 -2.84 -29.85 7.16
N LEU A 417 -2.06 -30.35 6.21
CA LEU A 417 -2.60 -31.05 5.03
C LEU A 417 -3.32 -32.34 5.41
N ARG A 418 -2.76 -33.14 6.33
CA ARG A 418 -3.42 -34.34 6.85
C ARG A 418 -4.75 -33.99 7.51
N ALA A 419 -4.82 -32.91 8.27
CA ALA A 419 -6.04 -32.43 8.91
C ALA A 419 -7.10 -32.00 7.87
N ILE A 420 -6.68 -31.30 6.80
CA ILE A 420 -7.56 -30.93 5.68
C ILE A 420 -8.07 -32.19 4.95
N HIS A 421 -7.19 -33.15 4.66
CA HIS A 421 -7.54 -34.39 3.95
C HIS A 421 -8.50 -35.27 4.77
N LYS A 422 -8.34 -35.33 6.10
CA LYS A 422 -9.26 -36.05 7.00
C LYS A 422 -10.71 -35.53 6.92
N LEU A 423 -10.91 -34.28 6.51
CA LEU A 423 -12.22 -33.68 6.28
C LEU A 423 -12.73 -33.86 4.84
N GLY A 424 -12.08 -34.72 4.05
CA GLY A 424 -12.45 -35.03 2.68
C GLY A 424 -12.23 -33.84 1.73
N ILE A 425 -11.26 -32.98 2.00
CA ILE A 425 -10.93 -31.82 1.17
C ILE A 425 -9.53 -31.97 0.60
N LEU A 426 -9.38 -31.70 -0.70
CA LEU A 426 -8.10 -31.60 -1.38
C LEU A 426 -7.84 -30.13 -1.69
N HIS A 427 -6.68 -29.60 -1.31
CA HIS A 427 -6.37 -28.18 -1.50
C HIS A 427 -6.16 -27.80 -2.98
N HIS A 428 -5.63 -28.72 -3.79
CA HIS A 428 -5.31 -28.56 -5.23
C HIS A 428 -4.34 -27.42 -5.61
N ASP A 429 -3.82 -26.66 -4.64
CA ASP A 429 -2.80 -25.63 -4.88
C ASP A 429 -1.79 -25.59 -3.73
N VAL A 430 -1.18 -26.74 -3.44
CA VAL A 430 -0.21 -26.89 -2.35
C VAL A 430 1.10 -26.23 -2.77
N ALA A 431 1.33 -25.01 -2.30
CA ALA A 431 2.52 -24.23 -2.59
C ALA A 431 2.91 -23.34 -1.40
N ARG A 432 4.20 -22.98 -1.31
CA ARG A 432 4.74 -22.11 -0.23
C ARG A 432 3.98 -20.79 -0.08
N ARG A 433 3.48 -20.22 -1.18
CA ARG A 433 2.66 -18.98 -1.18
C ARG A 433 1.34 -19.12 -0.41
N ASN A 434 0.82 -20.35 -0.31
CA ASN A 434 -0.44 -20.70 0.36
C ASN A 434 -0.21 -21.18 1.81
N MET A 435 1.00 -20.93 2.35
CA MET A 435 1.36 -21.18 3.74
C MET A 435 1.68 -19.87 4.47
N LEU A 436 1.04 -19.66 5.60
CA LEU A 436 1.34 -18.59 6.56
C LEU A 436 2.04 -19.18 7.78
N TRP A 437 2.98 -18.44 8.35
CA TRP A 437 3.60 -18.75 9.62
C TRP A 437 2.96 -17.91 10.72
N ASP A 438 2.33 -18.57 11.68
CA ASP A 438 1.85 -17.93 12.89
C ASP A 438 2.93 -18.00 13.99
N PRO A 439 3.60 -16.89 14.32
CA PRO A 439 4.63 -16.88 15.35
C PRO A 439 4.07 -17.08 16.77
N MET A 440 2.77 -16.83 17.01
CA MET A 440 2.18 -17.02 18.34
C MET A 440 2.02 -18.50 18.68
N THR A 441 1.57 -19.30 17.71
CA THR A 441 1.35 -20.74 17.89
C THR A 441 2.53 -21.60 17.42
N GLY A 442 3.46 -21.03 16.65
CA GLY A 442 4.58 -21.75 16.07
C GLY A 442 4.16 -22.75 15.00
N ARG A 443 3.10 -22.45 14.24
CA ARG A 443 2.49 -23.38 13.28
C ARG A 443 2.32 -22.79 11.89
N ILE A 444 2.27 -23.68 10.90
CA ILE A 444 1.80 -23.35 9.56
C ILE A 444 0.29 -23.32 9.50
N ILE A 445 -0.22 -22.23 8.95
CA ILE A 445 -1.62 -22.00 8.64
C ILE A 445 -1.78 -22.03 7.12
N TRP A 446 -2.58 -22.97 6.63
CA TRP A 446 -2.94 -23.09 5.22
C TRP A 446 -4.05 -22.12 4.86
N HIS A 447 -3.89 -21.43 3.73
CA HIS A 447 -4.88 -20.49 3.21
C HIS A 447 -5.00 -20.61 1.69
N ASP A 448 -5.92 -19.85 1.11
CA ASP A 448 -6.24 -19.85 -0.33
C ASP A 448 -6.84 -21.15 -0.85
N PHE A 449 -8.06 -21.45 -0.41
CA PHE A 449 -8.82 -22.64 -0.83
C PHE A 449 -9.62 -22.43 -2.12
N GLY A 450 -9.28 -21.41 -2.93
CA GLY A 450 -10.01 -21.08 -4.17
C GLY A 450 -10.05 -22.23 -5.19
N GLN A 451 -9.04 -23.10 -5.19
CA GLN A 451 -8.95 -24.27 -6.07
C GLN A 451 -9.37 -25.58 -5.38
N ALA A 452 -9.67 -25.54 -4.08
CA ALA A 452 -9.89 -26.74 -3.29
C ALA A 452 -11.16 -27.47 -3.73
N ARG A 453 -11.17 -28.79 -3.60
CA ARG A 453 -12.31 -29.64 -3.97
C ARG A 453 -12.66 -30.58 -2.82
N VAL A 454 -13.94 -30.90 -2.75
CA VAL A 454 -14.46 -31.90 -1.82
C VAL A 454 -14.27 -33.25 -2.49
N TYR A 455 -13.43 -34.10 -1.90
CA TYR A 455 -13.22 -35.46 -2.34
C TYR A 455 -14.47 -36.29 -2.02
N ARG A 456 -15.10 -36.83 -3.07
CA ARG A 456 -16.12 -37.86 -2.97
C ARG A 456 -15.50 -39.12 -3.56
N PRO A 457 -15.25 -40.18 -2.76
CA PRO A 457 -14.87 -41.46 -3.33
C PRO A 457 -15.94 -41.87 -4.36
N PRO A 458 -15.57 -42.56 -5.46
CA PRO A 458 -16.55 -43.22 -6.30
C PRO A 458 -17.44 -44.10 -5.40
N LEU A 459 -18.76 -44.03 -5.58
CA LEU A 459 -19.66 -45.00 -4.95
C LEU A 459 -19.19 -46.38 -5.41
N THR A 460 -18.55 -47.15 -4.53
CA THR A 460 -18.33 -48.57 -4.77
C THR A 460 -19.71 -49.19 -4.95
N THR A 461 -20.03 -49.60 -6.18
CA THR A 461 -21.10 -50.56 -6.45
C THR A 461 -20.91 -51.71 -5.47
N PRO A 462 -21.96 -52.19 -4.79
CA PRO A 462 -21.83 -53.33 -3.89
C PRO A 462 -21.16 -54.46 -4.67
N ALA A 463 -20.04 -54.96 -4.15
CA ALA A 463 -19.35 -56.11 -4.74
C ALA A 463 -20.41 -57.18 -5.03
N ALA A 464 -20.49 -57.60 -6.29
CA ALA A 464 -21.33 -58.72 -6.70
C ALA A 464 -21.03 -59.87 -5.74
N ARG A 465 -22.06 -60.31 -5.01
CA ARG A 465 -22.00 -61.47 -4.12
C ARG A 465 -21.26 -62.58 -4.85
N SER A 466 -20.15 -63.03 -4.28
CA SER A 466 -19.48 -64.25 -4.70
C SER A 466 -20.52 -65.38 -4.65
N VAL A 467 -20.89 -65.87 -5.82
CA VAL A 467 -21.66 -67.10 -5.94
C VAL A 467 -20.76 -68.22 -5.45
N ASP A 468 -21.15 -68.83 -4.34
CA ASP A 468 -20.50 -69.98 -3.76
C ASP A 468 -20.58 -71.16 -4.76
N ARG A 469 -19.48 -71.41 -5.48
CA ARG A 469 -19.31 -72.59 -6.34
C ARG A 469 -18.70 -73.72 -5.51
N ARG A 470 -19.46 -74.28 -4.57
CA ARG A 470 -19.19 -75.61 -3.99
C ARG A 470 -20.50 -76.33 -3.71
N GLY A 471 -21.16 -76.73 -4.79
CA GLY A 471 -22.20 -77.76 -4.80
C GLY A 471 -21.87 -78.71 -5.94
N VAL A 472 -21.09 -79.75 -5.65
CA VAL A 472 -20.89 -80.90 -6.55
C VAL A 472 -22.12 -81.80 -6.36
N PRO A 473 -22.90 -82.09 -7.42
CA PRO A 473 -23.85 -83.19 -7.40
C PRO A 473 -23.10 -84.47 -7.79
N ASP A 474 -23.07 -85.43 -6.87
CA ASP A 474 -22.70 -86.82 -7.15
C ASP A 474 -23.88 -87.51 -7.88
N PHE A 475 -23.64 -87.93 -9.12
CA PHE A 475 -24.52 -88.81 -9.89
C PHE A 475 -23.65 -89.80 -10.66
N GLY A 476 -23.45 -90.97 -10.04
CA GLY A 476 -23.44 -92.31 -10.62
C GLY A 476 -22.72 -92.56 -11.95
N GLN A 477 -21.63 -93.32 -11.88
CA GLN A 477 -21.48 -94.65 -12.49
C GLN A 477 -20.30 -95.39 -11.85
#